data_AF-A0A497LM43-F1
#
_entry.id   AF-A0A497LM43-F1
#
_cell.length_a   1.000
_cell.length_b   1.000
_cell.length_c   1.000
_cell.angle_alpha   90.00
_cell.angle_beta   90.00
_cell.angle_gamma   90.00
#
_symmetry.space_group_name_H-M   'P 1'
#
loop_
_entity.id
_entity.type
_entity.pdbx_description
1 polymer ?
#
loop_
_entity_poly.entity_id
_entity_poly.type
_entity_poly.pdbx_seq_one_letter_code
_entity_poly.pdbx_strand_id
1 'polypeptide(L)'
;VNGDVTLPLIYALRSPTLTEMDRGKLLRAYEEGRPIEVGEVRRIYTETNALSKSVEKMRLYAEGCIDALKDFNPSPPLECLLHLVERYYLNLEV
;
A
#
# COMPACT_ATOMS: atom_id res chain seq x y z
N VAL A 1 7.95 -11.09 -7.96
CA VAL A 1 6.74 -10.89 -7.13
C VAL A 1 5.92 -12.17 -7.22
N ASN A 2 5.45 -12.75 -6.12
CA ASN A 2 4.83 -14.08 -6.09
C ASN A 2 3.38 -14.13 -6.59
N GLY A 3 2.94 -13.14 -7.38
CA GLY A 3 1.55 -13.07 -7.86
C GLY A 3 0.52 -12.66 -6.79
N ASP A 4 0.95 -12.09 -5.66
CA ASP A 4 0.02 -11.61 -4.63
C ASP A 4 -0.72 -10.33 -5.06
N VAL A 5 -2.00 -10.23 -4.71
CA VAL A 5 -2.75 -8.97 -4.81
C VAL A 5 -2.25 -8.01 -3.74
N THR A 6 -1.50 -7.00 -4.16
CA THR A 6 -0.97 -5.96 -3.26
C THR A 6 -1.62 -4.60 -3.52
N LEU A 7 -1.63 -3.71 -2.52
CA LEU A 7 -2.10 -2.33 -2.69
C LEU A 7 -1.36 -1.59 -3.82
N PRO A 8 -0.02 -1.68 -3.95
CA PRO A 8 0.70 -1.13 -5.10
C PRO A 8 0.20 -1.66 -6.43
N LEU A 9 -0.07 -2.96 -6.56
CA LEU A 9 -0.62 -3.53 -7.79
C LEU A 9 -1.99 -2.90 -8.15
N ILE A 10 -2.89 -2.83 -7.18
CA ILE A 10 -4.23 -2.24 -7.37
C ILE A 10 -4.11 -0.76 -7.80
N TYR A 11 -3.26 0.01 -7.13
CA TYR A 11 -3.09 1.43 -7.46
C TYR A 11 -2.40 1.65 -8.80
N ALA A 12 -1.43 0.81 -9.17
CA ALA A 12 -0.80 0.87 -10.47
C ALA A 12 -1.83 0.59 -11.58
N LEU A 13 -2.62 -0.47 -11.46
CA LEU A 13 -3.65 -0.85 -12.46
C LEU A 13 -4.75 0.19 -12.64
N ARG A 14 -5.04 0.97 -11.59
CA ARG A 14 -5.99 2.10 -11.59
C ARG A 14 -5.35 3.43 -12.04
N SER A 15 -4.03 3.48 -12.23
CA SER A 15 -3.37 4.72 -12.63
C SER A 15 -3.71 5.07 -14.08
N PRO A 16 -4.09 6.33 -14.38
CA PRO A 16 -4.30 6.78 -15.75
C PRO A 16 -3.00 6.86 -16.55
N THR A 17 -1.84 6.87 -15.89
CA THR A 17 -0.52 6.91 -16.53
C THR A 17 0.04 5.52 -16.86
N LEU A 18 -0.65 4.45 -16.47
CA LEU A 18 -0.19 3.09 -16.74
C LEU A 18 -0.32 2.77 -18.23
N THR A 19 0.78 2.38 -18.86
CA THR A 19 0.76 1.95 -20.27
C THR A 19 0.14 0.56 -20.41
N GLU A 20 -0.49 0.27 -21.56
CA GLU A 20 -1.05 -1.06 -21.83
C GLU A 20 0.02 -2.16 -21.88
N MET A 21 1.24 -1.82 -22.30
CA MET A 21 2.38 -2.72 -22.23
C MET A 21 2.68 -3.12 -20.79
N ASP A 22 2.78 -2.14 -19.88
CA ASP A 22 3.10 -2.40 -18.47
C ASP A 22 1.92 -3.05 -17.73
N ARG A 23 0.68 -2.70 -18.08
CA ARG A 23 -0.52 -3.43 -17.65
C ARG A 23 -0.41 -4.91 -18.00
N GLY A 24 -0.06 -5.22 -19.25
CA GLY A 24 0.11 -6.59 -19.71
C GLY A 24 1.24 -7.35 -19.01
N LYS A 25 2.32 -6.67 -18.60
CA LYS A 25 3.39 -7.28 -17.79
C LYS A 25 2.90 -7.61 -16.37
N LEU A 26 2.24 -6.66 -15.72
CA LEU A 26 1.70 -6.84 -14.36
C LEU A 26 0.66 -7.95 -14.30
N LEU A 27 -0.29 -7.96 -15.25
CA LEU A 27 -1.34 -8.98 -15.30
C LEU A 27 -0.78 -10.37 -15.59
N ARG A 28 0.16 -10.52 -16.53
CA ARG A 28 0.81 -11.82 -16.78
C ARG A 28 1.58 -12.33 -15.56
N ALA A 29 2.20 -11.44 -14.80
CA ALA A 29 2.88 -11.83 -13.57
C ALA A 29 1.90 -12.27 -12.47
N TYR A 30 0.74 -11.62 -12.41
CA TYR A 30 -0.32 -11.92 -11.44
C TYR A 30 -1.12 -13.19 -11.80
N GLU A 31 -1.67 -13.25 -13.01
CA GLU A 31 -2.62 -14.29 -13.45
C GLU A 31 -1.91 -15.59 -13.85
N GLU A 32 -0.76 -15.48 -14.53
CA GLU A 32 -0.04 -16.64 -15.06
C GLU A 32 1.14 -17.06 -14.18
N GLY A 33 1.38 -16.36 -13.07
CA GLY A 33 2.53 -16.59 -12.19
C GLY A 33 3.88 -16.38 -12.88
N ARG A 34 3.93 -15.63 -13.99
CA ARG A 34 5.18 -15.39 -14.70
C ARG A 34 6.08 -14.45 -13.91
N PRO A 35 7.38 -14.75 -13.78
CA PRO A 35 8.30 -13.84 -13.13
C PRO A 35 8.37 -12.52 -13.93
N ILE A 36 8.25 -11.42 -13.20
CA ILE A 36 8.56 -10.08 -13.66
C ILE A 36 9.77 -9.58 -12.87
N GLU A 37 10.69 -8.93 -13.58
CA GLU A 37 11.89 -8.36 -12.98
C GLU A 37 11.52 -7.33 -11.91
N VAL A 38 12.20 -7.41 -10.76
CA VAL A 38 11.94 -6.52 -9.62
C VAL A 38 12.16 -5.05 -10.01
N GLY A 39 13.15 -4.77 -10.84
CA GLY A 39 13.42 -3.43 -11.36
C GLY A 39 12.26 -2.87 -12.20
N GLU A 40 11.62 -3.71 -13.03
CA GLU A 40 10.46 -3.32 -13.83
C GLU A 40 9.25 -3.02 -12.95
N VAL A 41 8.98 -3.88 -11.95
CA VAL A 41 7.89 -3.64 -10.99
C VAL A 41 8.11 -2.33 -10.23
N ARG A 42 9.34 -2.09 -9.76
CA ARG A 42 9.69 -0.87 -9.05
C ARG A 42 9.49 0.35 -9.95
N ARG A 43 9.98 0.30 -11.19
CA ARG A 43 9.78 1.37 -12.19
C ARG A 43 8.30 1.67 -12.38
N ILE A 44 7.49 0.66 -12.66
CA ILE A 44 6.05 0.82 -12.91
C ILE A 44 5.36 1.42 -11.69
N TYR A 45 5.64 0.92 -10.48
CA TYR A 45 4.99 1.42 -9.27
C TYR A 45 5.43 2.84 -8.91
N THR A 46 6.66 3.24 -9.21
CA THR A 46 7.12 4.63 -9.06
C THR A 46 6.44 5.54 -10.08
N GLU A 47 6.43 5.19 -11.37
CA GLU A 47 5.83 6.00 -12.45
C GLU A 47 4.32 6.16 -12.32
N THR A 48 3.64 5.14 -11.77
CA THR A 48 2.18 5.19 -11.50
C THR A 48 1.85 5.81 -10.14
N ASN A 49 2.87 6.23 -9.37
CA ASN A 49 2.74 6.73 -8.01
C ASN A 49 2.04 5.74 -7.05
N ALA A 50 2.09 4.45 -7.37
CA ALA A 50 1.38 3.40 -6.64
C ALA A 50 1.98 3.13 -5.26
N LEU A 51 3.31 3.24 -5.11
CA LEU A 51 3.97 3.11 -3.81
C LEU A 51 3.54 4.23 -2.86
N SER A 52 3.65 5.49 -3.31
CA SER A 52 3.26 6.65 -2.50
C SER A 52 1.80 6.60 -2.08
N LYS A 53 0.89 6.24 -3.01
CA LYS A 53 -0.54 6.04 -2.70
C LYS A 53 -0.78 4.91 -1.70
N SER A 54 0.03 3.86 -1.73
CA SER A 54 -0.06 2.76 -0.76
C SER A 54 0.34 3.23 0.64
N VAL A 55 1.43 3.99 0.75
CA VAL A 55 1.87 4.59 2.02
C VAL A 55 0.87 5.61 2.54
N GLU A 56 0.35 6.47 1.68
CA GLU A 56 -0.72 7.41 2.03
C GLU A 56 -1.97 6.67 2.53
N LYS A 57 -2.36 5.56 1.89
CA LYS A 57 -3.48 4.74 2.36
C LYS A 57 -3.24 4.14 3.74
N MET A 58 -2.01 3.72 4.04
CA MET A 58 -1.63 3.25 5.38
C MET A 58 -1.71 4.38 6.41
N ARG A 59 -1.26 5.59 6.06
CA ARG A 59 -1.38 6.79 6.91
C ARG A 59 -2.84 7.13 7.22
N LEU A 60 -3.68 7.21 6.19
CA LEU A 60 -5.11 7.48 6.32
C LEU A 60 -5.84 6.42 7.15
N TYR A 61 -5.41 5.16 7.06
CA TYR A 61 -5.94 4.09 7.89
C TYR A 61 -5.59 4.32 9.37
N ALA A 62 -4.34 4.68 9.67
CA ALA A 62 -3.92 4.98 11.04
C ALA A 62 -4.67 6.20 11.61
N GLU A 63 -4.78 7.29 10.84
CA GLU A 63 -5.58 8.46 11.21
C GLU A 63 -7.03 8.07 11.53
N GLY A 64 -7.65 7.24 10.69
CA GLY A 64 -9.00 6.73 10.92
C GLY A 64 -9.13 5.85 12.16
N CYS A 65 -8.10 5.06 12.50
CA CYS A 65 -8.06 4.30 13.74
C CYS A 65 -7.99 5.21 14.97
N ILE A 66 -7.15 6.25 14.94
CA ILE A 66 -7.06 7.23 16.03
C ILE A 66 -8.41 7.93 16.22
N ASP A 67 -9.03 8.37 15.12
CA ASP A 67 -10.34 9.01 15.14
C ASP A 67 -11.44 8.11 15.72
N ALA A 68 -11.40 6.81 15.42
CA ALA A 68 -12.36 5.84 15.97
C ALA A 68 -12.15 5.58 17.47
N LEU A 69 -10.93 5.77 17.99
CA LEU A 69 -10.56 5.48 19.37
C LEU A 69 -10.69 6.70 20.31
N LYS A 70 -10.79 7.92 19.79
CA LYS A 70 -10.69 9.16 20.58
C LYS A 70 -11.79 9.36 21.64
N ASP A 71 -12.97 8.78 21.44
CA ASP A 71 -14.12 8.96 22.33
C ASP A 71 -14.23 7.87 23.41
N PHE A 72 -13.28 6.93 23.45
CA PHE A 72 -13.24 5.88 24.48
C PHE A 72 -12.68 6.43 25.81
N ASN A 73 -13.18 5.89 26.92
CA ASN A 73 -12.64 6.22 28.24
C ASN A 73 -11.16 5.79 28.34
N PRO A 74 -10.30 6.62 28.96
CA PRO A 74 -8.90 6.28 29.20
C PRO A 74 -8.76 4.93 29.92
N SER A 75 -7.98 4.03 29.32
CA SER A 75 -7.72 2.70 29.87
C SER A 75 -6.42 2.13 29.30
N PRO A 76 -5.73 1.22 30.01
CA PRO A 76 -4.50 0.61 29.52
C PRO A 76 -4.62 -0.06 28.13
N PRO A 77 -5.74 -0.74 27.78
CA PRO A 77 -5.92 -1.25 26.42
C PRO A 77 -5.99 -0.14 25.36
N LEU A 78 -6.65 0.98 25.66
CA LEU A 78 -6.74 2.12 24.74
C LEU A 78 -5.36 2.73 24.49
N GLU A 79 -4.57 2.92 25.54
CA GLU A 79 -3.18 3.42 25.44
C GLU A 79 -2.31 2.49 24.58
N CYS A 80 -2.45 1.17 24.77
CA CYS A 80 -1.74 0.18 23.97
C CYS A 80 -2.13 0.24 22.49
N LEU A 81 -3.43 0.33 22.18
CA LEU A 81 -3.91 0.45 20.80
C LEU A 81 -3.42 1.73 20.12
N LEU A 82 -3.51 2.87 20.81
CA LEU A 82 -3.01 4.15 20.30
C LEU A 82 -1.51 4.07 20.01
N HIS A 83 -0.72 3.49 20.92
CA HIS A 83 0.71 3.29 20.71
C HIS A 83 1.02 2.43 19.48
N LEU A 84 0.27 1.34 19.27
CA LEU A 84 0.45 0.47 18.11
C LEU A 84 0.11 1.19 16.79
N VAL A 85 -0.96 1.99 16.78
CA VAL A 85 -1.40 2.75 15.60
C VAL A 85 -0.40 3.85 15.24
N GLU A 86 0.13 4.58 16.22
CA GLU A 86 1.18 5.58 15.99
C GLU A 86 2.42 4.93 15.36
N ARG A 87 2.85 3.77 15.86
CA ARG A 87 4.02 3.06 15.34
C ARG A 87 3.82 2.42 13.97
N TYR A 88 2.58 2.19 13.55
CA TYR A 88 2.24 1.46 12.32
C TYR A 88 2.78 2.12 11.04
N TYR A 89 2.81 3.45 10.97
CA TYR A 89 3.17 4.18 9.74
C TYR A 89 4.33 5.16 9.89
N LEU A 90 4.83 5.41 11.11
CA LEU A 90 5.92 6.36 11.38
C LEU A 90 7.29 5.95 10.80
N ASN A 91 7.44 4.72 10.30
CA ASN A 91 8.71 4.19 9.78
C ASN A 91 8.71 3.92 8.26
N LEU A 92 7.75 4.47 7.51
CA LEU A 92 7.64 4.25 6.06
C LEU A 92 8.31 5.39 5.28
N GLU A 93 9.62 5.30 5.08
CA GLU A 93 10.31 6.08 4.04
C GLU A 93 10.14 5.36 2.68
N VAL A 94 9.76 6.10 1.63
CA VAL A 94 9.57 5.60 0.25
C VAL A 94 10.81 5.87 -0.59
#